data_AF-A0A0J7LMD5-F1
#
_entry.id   AF-A0A0J7LMD5-F1
#
_cell.length_a   1.000
_cell.length_b   1.000
_cell.length_c   1.000
_cell.angle_alpha   90.00
_cell.angle_beta   90.00
_cell.angle_gamma   90.00
#
_symmetry.space_group_name_H-M   'P 1'
#
loop_
_entity.id
_entity.type
_entity.pdbx_description
1 polymer ?
#
loop_
_entity_poly.entity_id
_entity_poly.type
_entity_poly.pdbx_seq_one_letter_code
_entity_poly.pdbx_strand_id
1 'polypeptide(L)'
;MSNTKLYPQLVEKTVTQTRQDIAKMKQAQNNFKNADNPVVWQLYNLYDYILDDAHLTSQIENRINDSLGATWNLKKKGGDIDQELTDLHQNSELFNDIIKEIINTRFYGHSVIEFDWKQDGQNEVQLKADLLPRQNIISKKGTFLFDYSEEKGIQYRDLPQYGTWILEFGKPGEMGLLNKAIPHALFKRFAQSCWSELCEIYGIPPRVYKTDAQDPAAVARGKRMMQDMGSAAWFIIDTTEEFEWAKGVSTNGDVYSNLIHLCDGQNSLLMSGAIIGQDTKNGNYSKEEAGQKMLQKLVLADMALVEMYMNSKVLPALARIGVIPADYVFAWEVSEDLQELWTRVVQALPYYEIDPNWLKDKFGIEITGKRENGNPLTSGSNLSIAENFFV
;
A
#
# COMPACT_ATOMS: atom_id res chain seq x y z
N MET A 1 -35.43 14.50 -16.51
CA MET A 1 -34.20 14.39 -17.32
C MET A 1 -33.61 13.02 -17.04
N SER A 2 -33.37 12.20 -18.06
CA SER A 2 -32.74 10.88 -17.89
C SER A 2 -31.38 11.08 -17.23
N ASN A 3 -31.21 10.60 -15.99
CA ASN A 3 -29.94 10.65 -15.30
C ASN A 3 -29.03 9.61 -15.97
N THR A 4 -28.13 10.06 -16.84
CA THR A 4 -27.27 9.14 -17.60
C THR A 4 -26.16 8.66 -16.68
N LYS A 5 -26.31 7.46 -16.12
CA LYS A 5 -25.32 6.80 -15.25
C LYS A 5 -24.23 6.14 -16.09
N LEU A 6 -22.96 6.34 -15.78
CA LEU A 6 -21.83 5.84 -16.56
C LEU A 6 -21.44 4.42 -16.20
N TYR A 7 -21.36 4.11 -14.89
CA TYR A 7 -20.92 2.80 -14.40
C TYR A 7 -21.76 1.63 -14.94
N PRO A 8 -23.11 1.70 -14.99
CA PRO A 8 -23.93 0.59 -15.51
C PRO A 8 -23.78 0.35 -17.03
N GLN A 9 -23.16 1.27 -17.76
CA GLN A 9 -22.95 1.16 -19.22
C GLN A 9 -21.57 0.58 -19.56
N LEU A 10 -20.78 0.18 -18.57
CA LEU A 10 -19.47 -0.42 -18.76
C LEU A 10 -19.57 -1.76 -19.50
N VAL A 11 -18.69 -1.97 -20.47
CA VAL A 11 -18.53 -3.27 -21.13
C VAL A 11 -17.44 -4.07 -20.42
N GLU A 12 -17.81 -5.15 -19.73
CA GLU A 12 -16.86 -6.03 -19.07
C GLU A 12 -16.00 -6.79 -20.09
N LYS A 13 -14.69 -6.90 -19.80
CA LYS A 13 -13.74 -7.61 -20.65
C LYS A 13 -12.82 -8.50 -19.84
N THR A 14 -12.52 -9.67 -20.39
CA THR A 14 -11.50 -10.56 -19.84
C THR A 14 -10.12 -9.94 -20.00
N VAL A 15 -9.44 -9.73 -18.86
CA VAL A 15 -8.04 -9.29 -18.85
C VAL A 15 -7.15 -10.52 -18.95
N THR A 16 -6.45 -10.70 -20.07
CA THR A 16 -5.48 -11.78 -20.23
C THR A 16 -4.14 -11.38 -19.62
N GLN A 17 -3.70 -12.11 -18.59
CA GLN A 17 -2.38 -11.91 -18.00
C GLN A 17 -1.30 -12.52 -18.89
N THR A 18 -0.69 -11.69 -19.74
CA THR A 18 0.52 -12.06 -20.50
C THR A 18 1.77 -11.58 -19.77
N ARG A 19 2.92 -12.21 -20.04
CA ARG A 19 4.22 -11.77 -19.48
C ARG A 19 4.45 -10.28 -19.76
N GLN A 20 4.74 -9.51 -18.73
CA GLN A 20 5.04 -8.09 -18.82
C GLN A 20 6.55 -7.85 -18.76
N ASP A 21 7.03 -6.84 -19.47
CA ASP A 21 8.45 -6.47 -19.52
C ASP A 21 8.64 -4.95 -19.61
N ILE A 22 9.91 -4.52 -19.56
CA ILE A 22 10.28 -3.10 -19.63
C ILE A 22 9.93 -2.47 -20.99
N ALA A 23 9.90 -3.25 -22.07
CA ALA A 23 9.52 -2.73 -23.39
C ALA A 23 8.04 -2.36 -23.43
N LYS A 24 7.16 -3.24 -22.91
CA LYS A 24 5.74 -2.98 -22.71
C LYS A 24 5.50 -1.80 -21.77
N MET A 25 6.27 -1.68 -20.69
CA MET A 25 6.22 -0.50 -19.81
C MET A 25 6.49 0.79 -20.58
N LYS A 26 7.58 0.85 -21.36
CA LYS A 26 7.93 2.05 -22.15
C LYS A 26 6.86 2.37 -23.19
N GLN A 27 6.32 1.35 -23.85
CA GLN A 27 5.22 1.52 -24.80
C GLN A 27 3.97 2.10 -24.11
N ALA A 28 3.55 1.54 -22.98
CA ALA A 28 2.41 2.01 -22.21
C ALA A 28 2.61 3.47 -21.75
N GLN A 29 3.80 3.83 -21.28
CA GLN A 29 4.14 5.20 -20.91
C GLN A 29 4.09 6.18 -22.08
N ASN A 30 4.61 5.79 -23.25
CA ASN A 30 4.56 6.61 -24.45
C ASN A 30 3.12 6.82 -24.94
N ASN A 31 2.32 5.75 -24.92
CA ASN A 31 0.91 5.78 -25.28
C ASN A 31 0.07 6.63 -24.33
N PHE A 32 0.33 6.55 -23.02
CA PHE A 32 -0.30 7.42 -22.02
C PHE A 32 0.10 8.89 -22.21
N LYS A 33 1.36 9.14 -22.62
CA LYS A 33 1.88 10.50 -22.84
C LYS A 33 1.42 11.14 -24.15
N ASN A 34 0.98 10.35 -25.13
CA ASN A 34 0.47 10.84 -26.42
C ASN A 34 -0.56 11.97 -26.20
N ALA A 35 -0.34 13.12 -26.84
CA ALA A 35 -1.18 14.30 -26.68
C ALA A 35 -2.49 14.19 -27.48
N ASP A 36 -2.40 13.63 -28.69
CA ASP A 36 -3.50 13.59 -29.65
C ASP A 36 -4.43 12.42 -29.38
N ASN A 37 -3.88 11.22 -29.18
CA ASN A 37 -4.64 10.00 -28.90
C ASN A 37 -4.02 9.21 -27.73
N PRO A 38 -4.25 9.66 -26.48
CA PRO A 38 -3.76 8.96 -25.29
C PRO A 38 -4.46 7.61 -25.11
N VAL A 39 -3.67 6.54 -25.03
CA VAL A 39 -4.15 5.19 -24.67
C VAL A 39 -3.65 4.86 -23.27
N VAL A 40 -4.59 4.68 -22.34
CA VAL A 40 -4.29 4.60 -20.90
C VAL A 40 -4.39 3.19 -20.31
N TRP A 41 -5.24 2.33 -20.89
CA TRP A 41 -5.54 1.01 -20.32
C TRP A 41 -4.30 0.12 -20.18
N GLN A 42 -3.33 0.23 -21.10
CA GLN A 42 -2.09 -0.54 -21.03
C GLN A 42 -1.28 -0.26 -19.77
N LEU A 43 -1.29 1.00 -19.31
CA LEU A 43 -0.58 1.39 -18.10
C LEU A 43 -1.31 0.89 -16.85
N TYR A 44 -2.63 1.00 -16.82
CA TYR A 44 -3.43 0.51 -15.69
C TYR A 44 -3.42 -1.01 -15.59
N ASN A 45 -3.42 -1.75 -16.70
CA ASN A 45 -3.23 -3.20 -16.67
C ASN A 45 -1.85 -3.60 -16.14
N LEU A 46 -0.81 -2.79 -16.40
CA LEU A 46 0.50 -3.00 -15.79
C LEU A 46 0.47 -2.76 -14.28
N TYR A 47 -0.33 -1.81 -13.80
CA TYR A 47 -0.50 -1.58 -12.36
C TYR A 47 -1.15 -2.78 -11.69
N ASP A 48 -2.25 -3.29 -12.25
CA ASP A 48 -2.90 -4.49 -11.76
C ASP A 48 -1.93 -5.69 -11.71
N TYR A 49 -1.08 -5.84 -12.75
CA TYR A 49 -0.09 -6.92 -12.82
C TYR A 49 1.01 -6.85 -11.74
N ILE A 50 1.45 -5.64 -11.36
CA ILE A 50 2.52 -5.46 -10.37
C ILE A 50 2.01 -5.52 -8.93
N LEU A 51 0.72 -5.28 -8.71
CA LEU A 51 0.09 -5.37 -7.39
C LEU A 51 -0.10 -6.82 -6.91
N ASP A 52 0.14 -7.81 -7.76
CA ASP A 52 0.34 -9.19 -7.31
C ASP A 52 1.65 -9.36 -6.50
N ASP A 53 2.53 -8.36 -6.44
CA ASP A 53 3.70 -8.36 -5.56
C ASP A 53 3.29 -8.10 -4.10
N ALA A 54 3.45 -9.12 -3.25
CA ALA A 54 3.03 -9.07 -1.85
C ALA A 54 3.67 -7.93 -1.05
N HIS A 55 4.93 -7.58 -1.35
CA HIS A 55 5.63 -6.52 -0.62
C HIS A 55 5.12 -5.14 -1.00
N LEU A 56 5.04 -4.88 -2.31
CA LEU A 56 4.49 -3.64 -2.84
C LEU A 56 3.07 -3.39 -2.32
N THR A 57 2.21 -4.41 -2.37
CA THR A 57 0.83 -4.31 -1.90
C THR A 57 0.77 -4.08 -0.39
N SER A 58 1.60 -4.76 0.39
CA SER A 58 1.67 -4.50 1.83
C SER A 58 2.05 -3.06 2.16
N GLN A 59 3.04 -2.47 1.47
CA GLN A 59 3.44 -1.09 1.73
C GLN A 59 2.35 -0.07 1.35
N ILE A 60 1.62 -0.32 0.25
CA ILE A 60 0.50 0.52 -0.17
C ILE A 60 -0.65 0.44 0.83
N GLU A 61 -1.07 -0.78 1.19
CA GLU A 61 -2.18 -1.01 2.11
C GLU A 61 -1.87 -0.47 3.51
N ASN A 62 -0.64 -0.63 4.03
CA ASN A 62 -0.25 -0.05 5.33
C ASN A 62 -0.48 1.48 5.34
N ARG A 63 -0.01 2.18 4.30
CA ARG A 63 -0.16 3.64 4.19
C ARG A 63 -1.62 4.08 4.05
N ILE A 64 -2.43 3.34 3.30
CA ILE A 64 -3.86 3.60 3.16
C ILE A 64 -4.58 3.35 4.50
N ASN A 65 -4.31 2.23 5.15
CA ASN A 65 -4.95 1.83 6.40
C ASN A 65 -4.60 2.76 7.56
N ASP A 66 -3.37 3.28 7.62
CA ASP A 66 -3.00 4.30 8.62
C ASP A 66 -3.83 5.58 8.48
N SER A 67 -4.21 5.94 7.23
CA SER A 67 -5.06 7.10 6.97
C SER A 67 -6.55 6.79 7.23
N LEU A 68 -7.02 5.61 6.86
CA LEU A 68 -8.42 5.18 7.10
C LEU A 68 -8.70 4.91 8.57
N GLY A 69 -7.70 4.46 9.33
CA GLY A 69 -7.80 4.23 10.77
C GLY A 69 -7.77 5.50 11.61
N ALA A 70 -7.50 6.67 11.01
CA ALA A 70 -7.54 7.93 11.71
C ALA A 70 -9.00 8.38 11.95
N THR A 71 -9.27 8.89 13.14
CA THR A 71 -10.59 9.46 13.47
C THR A 71 -10.77 10.83 12.82
N TRP A 72 -11.99 11.13 12.38
CA TRP A 72 -12.35 12.43 11.83
C TRP A 72 -13.73 12.84 12.32
N ASN A 73 -13.99 14.14 12.26
CA ASN A 73 -15.21 14.76 12.76
C ASN A 73 -15.87 15.61 11.67
N LEU A 74 -17.20 15.64 11.69
CA LEU A 74 -18.00 16.62 10.98
C LEU A 74 -18.39 17.73 11.96
N LYS A 75 -18.02 18.96 11.60
CA LYS A 75 -18.37 20.15 12.40
C LYS A 75 -19.06 21.18 11.54
N LYS A 76 -19.98 21.94 12.14
CA LYS A 76 -20.51 23.13 11.48
C LYS A 76 -19.39 24.13 11.28
N LYS A 77 -19.43 24.91 10.20
CA LYS A 77 -18.43 25.93 9.92
C LYS A 77 -18.32 26.95 11.06
N GLY A 78 -17.25 26.86 11.84
CA GLY A 78 -17.02 27.71 13.02
C GLY A 78 -17.82 27.32 14.27
N GLY A 79 -18.46 26.15 14.26
CA GLY A 79 -19.19 25.61 15.40
C GLY A 79 -18.56 24.33 15.96
N ASP A 80 -19.27 23.73 16.91
CA ASP A 80 -18.86 22.51 17.58
C ASP A 80 -18.99 21.26 16.68
N ILE A 81 -18.33 20.19 17.11
CA ILE A 81 -18.41 18.86 16.50
C ILE A 81 -19.83 18.33 16.63
N ASP A 82 -20.37 17.81 15.54
CA ASP A 82 -21.65 17.11 15.54
C ASP A 82 -21.39 15.61 15.69
N GLN A 83 -21.46 15.14 16.94
CA GLN A 83 -21.12 13.76 17.26
C GLN A 83 -22.07 12.76 16.59
N GLU A 84 -23.37 13.07 16.53
CA GLU A 84 -24.38 12.17 15.95
C GLU A 84 -24.14 11.98 14.45
N LEU A 85 -23.91 13.08 13.71
CA LEU A 85 -23.63 13.01 12.29
C LEU A 85 -22.27 12.36 12.00
N THR A 86 -21.28 12.61 12.88
CA THR A 86 -19.95 11.99 12.77
C THR A 86 -20.04 10.48 12.95
N ASP A 87 -20.66 10.00 14.04
CA ASP A 87 -20.78 8.57 14.34
C ASP A 87 -21.53 7.80 13.24
N LEU A 88 -22.53 8.43 12.64
CA LEU A 88 -23.30 7.87 11.52
C LEU A 88 -22.43 7.62 10.28
N HIS A 89 -21.50 8.53 9.97
CA HIS A 89 -20.75 8.50 8.72
C HIS A 89 -19.32 7.98 8.85
N GLN A 90 -18.69 8.08 10.02
CA GLN A 90 -17.30 7.68 10.26
C GLN A 90 -17.08 6.19 9.93
N ASN A 91 -18.05 5.34 10.24
CA ASN A 91 -18.00 3.91 9.97
C ASN A 91 -18.79 3.48 8.73
N SER A 92 -19.14 4.43 7.85
CA SER A 92 -19.90 4.12 6.64
C SER A 92 -18.99 3.66 5.49
N GLU A 93 -19.44 2.67 4.71
CA GLU A 93 -18.75 2.21 3.48
C GLU A 93 -18.51 3.39 2.52
N LEU A 94 -19.53 4.25 2.37
CA LEU A 94 -19.48 5.42 1.48
C LEU A 94 -18.26 6.31 1.75
N PHE A 95 -18.04 6.72 3.01
CA PHE A 95 -16.92 7.60 3.32
C PHE A 95 -15.58 6.89 3.21
N ASN A 96 -15.50 5.63 3.64
CA ASN A 96 -14.28 4.83 3.51
C ASN A 96 -13.86 4.67 2.05
N ASP A 97 -14.81 4.37 1.15
CA ASP A 97 -14.55 4.24 -0.28
C ASP A 97 -14.10 5.58 -0.89
N ILE A 98 -14.75 6.69 -0.53
CA ILE A 98 -14.35 8.02 -1.01
C ILE A 98 -12.93 8.38 -0.53
N ILE A 99 -12.64 8.20 0.76
CA ILE A 99 -11.32 8.51 1.34
C ILE A 99 -10.25 7.65 0.67
N LYS A 100 -10.51 6.34 0.52
CA LYS A 100 -9.62 5.40 -0.17
C LYS A 100 -9.35 5.85 -1.60
N GLU A 101 -10.39 6.23 -2.35
CA GLU A 101 -10.25 6.67 -3.74
C GLU A 101 -9.52 8.01 -3.89
N ILE A 102 -9.64 8.91 -2.91
CA ILE A 102 -8.83 10.13 -2.85
C ILE A 102 -7.36 9.79 -2.62
N ILE A 103 -7.04 8.93 -1.65
CA ILE A 103 -5.65 8.52 -1.37
C ILE A 103 -5.05 7.79 -2.57
N ASN A 104 -5.84 6.93 -3.24
CA ASN A 104 -5.44 6.22 -4.44
C ASN A 104 -4.97 7.13 -5.58
N THR A 105 -5.37 8.40 -5.61
CA THR A 105 -4.83 9.36 -6.59
C THR A 105 -3.32 9.54 -6.50
N ARG A 106 -2.69 9.30 -5.34
CA ARG A 106 -1.22 9.30 -5.20
C ARG A 106 -0.59 8.16 -6.01
N PHE A 107 -1.17 6.97 -5.93
CA PHE A 107 -0.64 5.76 -6.53
C PHE A 107 -0.96 5.66 -8.02
N TYR A 108 -2.19 6.04 -8.41
CA TYR A 108 -2.73 5.89 -9.75
C TYR A 108 -2.75 7.19 -10.58
N GLY A 109 -2.48 8.34 -9.96
CA GLY A 109 -2.50 9.69 -10.56
C GLY A 109 -3.88 10.35 -10.51
N HIS A 110 -4.95 9.58 -10.71
CA HIS A 110 -6.32 10.05 -10.70
C HIS A 110 -7.31 8.97 -10.25
N SER A 111 -8.50 9.41 -9.85
CA SER A 111 -9.65 8.56 -9.51
C SER A 111 -10.92 9.30 -9.92
N VAL A 112 -11.91 8.59 -10.48
CA VAL A 112 -13.23 9.15 -10.77
C VAL A 112 -14.26 8.25 -10.14
N ILE A 113 -15.11 8.79 -9.27
CA ILE A 113 -16.20 8.06 -8.65
C ILE A 113 -17.54 8.55 -9.20
N GLU A 114 -18.50 7.62 -9.29
CA GLU A 114 -19.90 7.91 -9.55
C GLU A 114 -20.73 7.51 -8.33
N PHE A 115 -21.53 8.43 -7.81
CA PHE A 115 -22.49 8.14 -6.77
C PHE A 115 -23.74 7.48 -7.37
N ASP A 116 -24.27 6.49 -6.68
CA ASP A 116 -25.56 5.90 -7.01
C ASP A 116 -26.31 5.41 -5.78
N TRP A 117 -27.63 5.55 -5.80
CA TRP A 117 -28.50 4.95 -4.79
C TRP A 117 -28.71 3.49 -5.16
N LYS A 118 -28.20 2.59 -4.31
CA LYS A 118 -28.28 1.15 -4.52
C LYS A 118 -28.97 0.48 -3.34
N GLN A 119 -29.75 -0.55 -3.65
CA GLN A 119 -30.36 -1.42 -2.65
C GLN A 119 -29.70 -2.78 -2.72
N ASP A 120 -29.11 -3.22 -1.61
CA ASP A 120 -28.50 -4.55 -1.52
C ASP A 120 -29.48 -5.52 -0.87
N GLY A 121 -30.07 -6.41 -1.69
CA GLY A 121 -31.10 -7.35 -1.25
C GLY A 121 -32.31 -6.66 -0.60
N GLN A 122 -32.57 -6.99 0.67
CA GLN A 122 -33.67 -6.43 1.45
C GLN A 122 -33.28 -5.23 2.31
N ASN A 123 -32.01 -4.78 2.24
CA ASN A 123 -31.55 -3.64 3.01
C ASN A 123 -32.16 -2.33 2.50
N GLU A 124 -32.03 -1.28 3.31
CA GLU A 124 -32.41 0.06 2.89
C GLU A 124 -31.56 0.55 1.72
N VAL A 125 -32.11 1.48 0.93
CA VAL A 125 -31.39 2.10 -0.17
C VAL A 125 -30.29 2.98 0.41
N GLN A 126 -29.04 2.68 0.07
CA GLN A 126 -27.87 3.42 0.53
C GLN A 126 -27.16 4.08 -0.65
N LEU A 127 -26.59 5.25 -0.41
CA LEU A 127 -25.73 5.90 -1.39
C LEU A 127 -24.39 5.17 -1.40
N LYS A 128 -23.96 4.71 -2.58
CA LYS A 128 -22.64 4.11 -2.79
C LYS A 128 -21.81 4.99 -3.73
N ALA A 129 -20.49 4.88 -3.59
CA ALA A 129 -19.52 5.52 -4.48
C ALA A 129 -18.80 4.44 -5.30
N ASP A 130 -19.14 4.30 -6.58
CA ASP A 130 -18.47 3.35 -7.45
C ASP A 130 -17.28 4.02 -8.15
N LEU A 131 -16.11 3.40 -8.07
CA LEU A 131 -14.96 3.79 -8.86
C LEU A 131 -15.21 3.46 -10.34
N LEU A 132 -15.19 4.48 -11.20
CA LEU A 132 -15.14 4.26 -12.65
C LEU A 132 -13.78 3.62 -12.99
N PRO A 133 -13.74 2.49 -13.72
CA PRO A 133 -12.49 1.80 -14.02
C PRO A 133 -11.46 2.72 -14.66
N ARG A 134 -10.27 2.80 -14.06
CA ARG A 134 -9.20 3.70 -14.53
C ARG A 134 -8.74 3.40 -15.95
N GLN A 135 -8.86 2.14 -16.37
CA GLN A 135 -8.58 1.69 -17.74
C GLN A 135 -9.48 2.40 -18.77
N ASN A 136 -10.68 2.82 -18.36
CA ASN A 136 -11.71 3.43 -19.18
C ASN A 136 -11.71 4.96 -19.09
N ILE A 137 -10.82 5.58 -18.31
CA ILE A 137 -10.81 7.03 -18.08
C ILE A 137 -9.59 7.68 -18.73
N ILE A 138 -9.82 8.50 -19.76
CA ILE A 138 -8.81 9.39 -20.32
C ILE A 138 -8.85 10.71 -19.54
N SER A 139 -8.19 10.74 -18.38
CA SER A 139 -8.21 11.90 -17.47
C SER A 139 -7.74 13.20 -18.12
N LYS A 140 -6.73 13.17 -19.01
CA LYS A 140 -6.26 14.37 -19.74
C LYS A 140 -7.38 15.09 -20.50
N LYS A 141 -8.27 14.32 -21.11
CA LYS A 141 -9.38 14.85 -21.93
C LYS A 141 -10.68 14.97 -21.14
N GLY A 142 -10.80 14.29 -19.99
CA GLY A 142 -12.08 14.23 -19.26
C GLY A 142 -13.09 13.29 -19.93
N THR A 143 -12.59 12.24 -20.59
CA THR A 143 -13.40 11.31 -21.38
C THR A 143 -13.48 9.95 -20.71
N PHE A 144 -14.69 9.41 -20.61
CA PHE A 144 -14.98 8.03 -20.20
C PHE A 144 -15.29 7.18 -21.43
N LEU A 145 -14.62 6.05 -21.56
CA LEU A 145 -14.83 5.07 -22.62
C LEU A 145 -15.69 3.93 -22.07
N PHE A 146 -16.78 3.58 -22.74
CA PHE A 146 -17.58 2.40 -22.33
C PHE A 146 -16.81 1.10 -22.49
N ASP A 147 -15.97 1.05 -23.52
CA ASP A 147 -15.01 0.02 -23.81
C ASP A 147 -13.63 0.67 -23.94
N TYR A 148 -12.68 0.30 -23.08
CA TYR A 148 -11.34 0.88 -23.05
C TYR A 148 -10.52 0.63 -24.34
N SER A 149 -10.95 -0.29 -25.21
CA SER A 149 -10.30 -0.55 -26.50
C SER A 149 -10.83 0.31 -27.65
N GLU A 150 -11.94 1.02 -27.43
CA GLU A 150 -12.54 1.91 -28.40
C GLU A 150 -12.09 3.36 -28.20
N GLU A 151 -12.21 4.18 -29.25
CA GLU A 151 -11.90 5.61 -29.17
C GLU A 151 -13.11 6.47 -28.79
N LYS A 152 -14.33 5.91 -28.91
CA LYS A 152 -15.56 6.64 -28.63
C LYS A 152 -15.84 6.62 -27.13
N GLY A 153 -16.11 7.81 -26.59
CA GLY A 153 -16.46 7.98 -25.20
C GLY A 153 -17.30 9.22 -24.97
N ILE A 154 -17.69 9.42 -23.71
CA ILE A 154 -18.44 10.58 -23.25
C ILE A 154 -17.50 11.52 -22.51
N GLN A 155 -17.59 12.82 -22.78
CA GLN A 155 -16.93 13.84 -21.97
C GLN A 155 -17.66 13.97 -20.63
N TYR A 156 -17.22 13.23 -19.62
CA TYR A 156 -17.93 13.16 -18.34
C TYR A 156 -17.90 14.50 -17.59
N ARG A 157 -16.94 15.39 -17.89
CA ARG A 157 -16.84 16.74 -17.31
C ARG A 157 -17.91 17.71 -17.82
N ASP A 158 -18.45 17.46 -19.01
CA ASP A 158 -19.48 18.29 -19.63
C ASP A 158 -20.90 17.85 -19.24
N LEU A 159 -21.01 16.72 -18.51
CA LEU A 159 -22.28 16.20 -18.03
C LEU A 159 -22.82 17.06 -16.88
N PRO A 160 -24.14 17.31 -16.81
CA PRO A 160 -24.77 18.00 -15.67
C PRO A 160 -24.55 17.29 -14.32
N GLN A 161 -24.27 15.99 -14.36
CA GLN A 161 -23.96 15.16 -13.19
C GLN A 161 -22.59 15.46 -12.59
N TYR A 162 -21.67 16.06 -13.35
CA TYR A 162 -20.32 16.35 -12.88
C TYR A 162 -20.33 17.37 -11.72
N GLY A 163 -19.58 17.07 -10.66
CA GLY A 163 -19.54 17.87 -9.44
C GLY A 163 -20.70 17.64 -8.48
N THR A 164 -21.65 16.75 -8.82
CA THR A 164 -22.71 16.29 -7.89
C THR A 164 -22.71 14.77 -7.79
N TRP A 165 -22.94 14.06 -8.89
CA TRP A 165 -22.95 12.59 -8.91
C TRP A 165 -21.63 12.00 -9.39
N ILE A 166 -20.89 12.71 -10.25
CA ILE A 166 -19.57 12.29 -10.72
C ILE A 166 -18.51 13.21 -10.13
N LEU A 167 -17.56 12.64 -9.38
CA LEU A 167 -16.45 13.38 -8.79
C LEU A 167 -15.12 12.86 -9.31
N GLU A 168 -14.27 13.78 -9.75
CA GLU A 168 -12.89 13.49 -10.16
C GLU A 168 -11.90 14.00 -9.11
N PHE A 169 -10.93 13.17 -8.76
CA PHE A 169 -9.84 13.47 -7.83
C PHE A 169 -8.47 13.26 -8.49
N GLY A 170 -7.45 13.92 -7.94
CA GLY A 170 -6.08 13.83 -8.43
C GLY A 170 -5.80 14.83 -9.54
N LYS A 171 -4.70 14.59 -10.26
CA LYS A 171 -4.22 15.47 -11.32
C LYS A 171 -4.39 14.79 -12.68
N PRO A 172 -5.17 15.37 -13.60
CA PRO A 172 -5.31 14.83 -14.96
C PRO A 172 -3.96 14.62 -15.65
N GLY A 173 -3.77 13.45 -16.23
CA GLY A 173 -2.53 13.12 -16.97
C GLY A 173 -1.30 12.82 -16.13
N GLU A 174 -1.43 12.66 -14.80
CA GLU A 174 -0.39 12.07 -13.96
C GLU A 174 -0.45 10.54 -14.00
N MET A 175 0.70 9.88 -13.97
CA MET A 175 0.78 8.41 -13.93
C MET A 175 0.76 7.86 -12.49
N GLY A 176 1.04 8.69 -11.48
CA GLY A 176 1.11 8.26 -10.09
C GLY A 176 2.39 7.48 -9.73
N LEU A 177 2.48 7.07 -8.46
CA LEU A 177 3.66 6.39 -7.91
C LEU A 177 3.85 4.97 -8.46
N LEU A 178 2.77 4.24 -8.80
CA LEU A 178 2.84 2.87 -9.29
C LEU A 178 3.66 2.75 -10.58
N ASN A 179 3.64 3.77 -11.44
CA ASN A 179 4.50 3.84 -12.62
C ASN A 179 5.99 3.63 -12.32
N LYS A 180 6.44 4.16 -11.18
CA LYS A 180 7.85 4.07 -10.74
C LYS A 180 8.15 2.71 -10.09
N ALA A 181 7.14 2.02 -9.58
CA ALA A 181 7.27 0.69 -8.98
C ALA A 181 7.36 -0.44 -10.02
N ILE A 182 6.84 -0.23 -11.23
CA ILE A 182 6.82 -1.23 -12.32
C ILE A 182 8.17 -1.96 -12.50
N PRO A 183 9.31 -1.27 -12.74
CA PRO A 183 10.57 -1.96 -12.99
C PRO A 183 10.99 -2.85 -11.82
N HIS A 184 10.79 -2.40 -10.58
CA HIS A 184 11.19 -3.14 -9.39
C HIS A 184 10.35 -4.40 -9.21
N ALA A 185 9.03 -4.33 -9.40
CA ALA A 185 8.16 -5.50 -9.35
C ALA A 185 8.49 -6.51 -10.46
N LEU A 186 8.75 -6.04 -11.69
CA LEU A 186 9.12 -6.92 -12.81
C LEU A 186 10.49 -7.60 -12.60
N PHE A 187 11.49 -6.86 -12.12
CA PHE A 187 12.81 -7.42 -11.83
C PHE A 187 12.78 -8.41 -10.68
N LYS A 188 12.03 -8.11 -9.61
CA LYS A 188 11.84 -9.02 -8.49
C LYS A 188 11.19 -10.32 -8.91
N ARG A 189 10.08 -10.27 -9.67
CA ARG A 189 9.39 -11.47 -10.17
C ARG A 189 10.31 -12.33 -11.05
N PHE A 190 11.09 -11.69 -11.92
CA PHE A 190 12.09 -12.40 -12.73
C PHE A 190 13.17 -13.06 -11.85
N ALA A 191 13.72 -12.34 -10.88
CA ALA A 191 14.73 -12.87 -9.97
C ALA A 191 14.21 -14.04 -9.13
N GLN A 192 12.96 -13.96 -8.64
CA GLN A 192 12.29 -15.05 -7.92
C GLN A 192 12.13 -16.29 -8.80
N SER A 193 11.75 -16.14 -10.07
CA SER A 193 11.66 -17.25 -11.03
C SER A 193 13.03 -17.93 -11.21
N CYS A 194 14.08 -17.15 -11.49
CA CYS A 194 15.43 -17.68 -11.67
C CYS A 194 15.97 -18.33 -10.39
N TRP A 195 15.66 -17.76 -9.22
CA TRP A 195 16.09 -18.35 -7.95
C TRP A 195 15.35 -19.66 -7.65
N SER A 196 14.06 -19.76 -7.99
CA SER A 196 13.30 -21.01 -7.87
C SER A 196 13.88 -22.11 -8.75
N GLU A 197 14.20 -21.81 -10.02
CA GLU A 197 14.85 -22.74 -10.94
C GLU A 197 16.23 -23.18 -10.41
N LEU A 198 17.01 -22.24 -9.86
CA LEU A 198 18.29 -22.55 -9.24
C LEU A 198 18.13 -23.50 -8.04
N CYS A 199 17.17 -23.22 -7.16
CA CYS A 199 16.87 -24.05 -5.99
C CYS A 199 16.45 -25.47 -6.38
N GLU A 200 15.75 -25.65 -7.50
CA GLU A 200 15.40 -26.97 -8.03
C GLU A 200 16.66 -27.76 -8.44
N ILE A 201 17.56 -27.13 -9.20
CA ILE A 201 18.81 -27.75 -9.65
C ILE A 201 19.73 -28.08 -8.46
N TYR A 202 19.87 -27.17 -7.49
CA TYR A 202 20.70 -27.40 -6.30
C TYR A 202 20.08 -28.40 -5.32
N GLY A 203 18.74 -28.43 -5.21
CA GLY A 203 18.02 -29.36 -4.35
C GLY A 203 18.13 -30.81 -4.83
N ILE A 204 18.19 -31.03 -6.15
CA ILE A 204 18.38 -32.34 -6.76
C ILE A 204 19.49 -32.24 -7.82
N PRO A 205 20.78 -32.33 -7.41
CA PRO A 205 21.87 -32.15 -8.34
C PRO A 205 21.89 -33.25 -9.41
N PRO A 206 22.21 -32.91 -10.66
CA PRO A 206 22.31 -33.89 -11.73
C PRO A 206 23.42 -34.89 -11.43
N ARG A 207 23.17 -36.16 -11.79
CA ARG A 207 24.09 -37.28 -11.51
C ARG A 207 24.83 -37.68 -12.76
N VAL A 208 26.13 -37.92 -12.64
CA VAL A 208 26.97 -38.38 -13.76
C VAL A 208 27.48 -39.78 -13.43
N TYR A 209 27.16 -40.74 -14.29
CA TYR A 209 27.71 -42.09 -14.26
C TYR A 209 28.76 -42.23 -15.36
N LYS A 210 30.02 -42.43 -14.97
CA LYS A 210 31.09 -42.73 -15.93
C LYS A 210 31.16 -44.24 -16.15
N THR A 211 30.99 -44.69 -17.39
CA THR A 211 31.07 -46.11 -17.75
C THR A 211 31.53 -46.26 -19.19
N ASP A 212 32.05 -47.42 -19.57
CA ASP A 212 32.42 -47.68 -20.96
C ASP A 212 31.17 -47.70 -21.83
N ALA A 213 31.03 -46.70 -22.71
CA ALA A 213 29.88 -46.58 -23.59
C ALA A 213 29.85 -47.68 -24.68
N GLN A 214 30.96 -48.41 -24.88
CA GLN A 214 31.07 -49.51 -25.81
C GLN A 214 30.61 -50.86 -25.23
N ASP A 215 30.36 -50.97 -23.91
CA ASP A 215 29.75 -52.13 -23.27
C ASP A 215 28.23 -51.92 -23.04
N PRO A 216 27.34 -52.51 -23.87
CA PRO A 216 25.89 -52.35 -23.73
C PRO A 216 25.35 -52.87 -22.39
N ALA A 217 26.02 -53.86 -21.78
CA ALA A 217 25.60 -54.39 -20.49
C ALA A 217 25.94 -53.43 -19.34
N ALA A 218 27.07 -52.72 -19.42
CA ALA A 218 27.43 -51.68 -18.47
C ALA A 218 26.49 -50.47 -18.55
N VAL A 219 26.18 -50.01 -19.76
CA VAL A 219 25.22 -48.93 -19.99
C VAL A 219 23.81 -49.31 -19.49
N ALA A 220 23.35 -50.54 -19.74
CA ALA A 220 22.04 -51.01 -19.27
C ALA A 220 21.94 -51.09 -17.74
N ARG A 221 23.01 -51.52 -17.05
CA ARG A 221 23.08 -51.50 -15.58
C ARG A 221 23.07 -50.08 -15.04
N GLY A 222 23.86 -49.18 -15.63
CA GLY A 222 23.89 -47.76 -15.26
C GLY A 222 22.54 -47.09 -15.43
N LYS A 223 21.84 -47.36 -16.54
CA LYS A 223 20.49 -46.84 -16.80
C LYS A 223 19.48 -47.32 -15.76
N ARG A 224 19.46 -48.62 -15.45
CA ARG A 224 18.54 -49.19 -14.44
C ARG A 224 18.80 -48.61 -13.06
N MET A 225 20.08 -48.51 -12.67
CA MET A 225 20.49 -47.93 -11.38
C MET A 225 20.05 -46.46 -11.28
N MET A 226 20.24 -45.66 -12.33
CA MET A 226 19.83 -44.25 -12.33
C MET A 226 18.31 -44.06 -12.35
N GLN A 227 17.55 -44.94 -13.02
CA GLN A 227 16.09 -44.94 -13.02
C GLN A 227 15.50 -45.32 -11.64
N ASP A 228 16.08 -46.32 -10.97
CA ASP A 228 15.64 -46.77 -9.64
C ASP A 228 15.95 -45.74 -8.53
N MET A 229 16.95 -44.88 -8.74
CA MET A 229 17.39 -43.86 -7.77
C MET A 229 16.60 -42.53 -7.81
N GLY A 230 15.52 -42.43 -8.60
CA GLY A 230 14.53 -41.32 -8.52
C GLY A 230 14.57 -40.28 -9.64
N SER A 231 13.96 -39.12 -9.39
CA SER A 231 13.58 -38.10 -10.40
C SER A 231 14.68 -37.11 -10.82
N ALA A 232 15.91 -37.27 -10.33
CA ALA A 232 17.02 -36.41 -10.69
C ALA A 232 17.40 -36.55 -12.18
N ALA A 233 17.82 -35.47 -12.82
CA ALA A 233 18.45 -35.57 -14.14
C ALA A 233 19.76 -36.39 -14.02
N TRP A 234 19.99 -37.30 -14.96
CA TRP A 234 21.19 -38.16 -14.96
C TRP A 234 21.79 -38.27 -16.36
N PHE A 235 23.11 -38.40 -16.40
CA PHE A 235 23.91 -38.53 -17.61
C PHE A 235 24.81 -39.76 -17.51
N ILE A 236 24.91 -40.54 -18.58
CA ILE A 236 25.92 -41.59 -18.73
C ILE A 236 26.96 -41.06 -19.71
N ILE A 237 28.20 -40.98 -19.27
CA ILE A 237 29.32 -40.43 -20.05
C ILE A 237 30.37 -41.52 -20.20
N ASP A 238 30.96 -41.62 -21.40
CA ASP A 238 32.05 -42.56 -21.62
C ASP A 238 33.26 -42.22 -20.72
N THR A 239 34.09 -43.22 -20.42
CA THR A 239 35.31 -43.00 -19.64
C THR A 239 36.37 -42.21 -20.40
N THR A 240 36.31 -42.17 -21.73
CA THR A 240 37.26 -41.44 -22.60
C THR A 240 36.78 -40.06 -23.02
N GLU A 241 35.49 -39.75 -22.87
CA GLU A 241 34.92 -38.45 -23.20
C GLU A 241 34.72 -37.61 -21.94
N GLU A 242 35.29 -36.40 -21.92
CA GLU A 242 35.04 -35.44 -20.85
C GLU A 242 34.04 -34.37 -21.31
N PHE A 243 32.88 -34.35 -20.69
CA PHE A 243 31.92 -33.26 -20.81
C PHE A 243 32.09 -32.33 -19.61
N GLU A 244 32.83 -31.24 -19.81
CA GLU A 244 32.91 -30.16 -18.83
C GLU A 244 31.93 -29.06 -19.20
N TRP A 245 31.08 -28.66 -18.24
CA TRP A 245 30.37 -27.40 -18.35
C TRP A 245 31.42 -26.28 -18.40
N ALA A 246 31.32 -25.38 -19.37
CA ALA A 246 32.11 -24.14 -19.35
C ALA A 246 31.95 -23.54 -17.95
N LYS A 247 33.07 -23.32 -17.24
CA LYS A 247 33.06 -22.78 -15.86
C LYS A 247 32.36 -21.43 -15.84
N GLY A 248 31.05 -21.44 -15.63
CA GLY A 248 30.30 -20.28 -15.20
C GLY A 248 30.80 -19.86 -13.82
N VAL A 249 30.66 -18.58 -13.49
CA VAL A 249 30.99 -18.10 -12.15
C VAL A 249 30.20 -18.93 -11.13
N SER A 250 30.89 -19.63 -10.24
CA SER A 250 30.27 -20.39 -9.15
C SER A 250 29.54 -19.42 -8.23
N THR A 251 28.24 -19.24 -8.46
CA THR A 251 27.40 -18.37 -7.64
C THR A 251 26.41 -19.22 -6.84
N ASN A 252 26.29 -18.96 -5.55
CA ASN A 252 25.36 -19.65 -4.65
C ASN A 252 23.91 -19.10 -4.74
N GLY A 253 23.60 -18.35 -5.80
CA GLY A 253 22.31 -17.66 -5.95
C GLY A 253 22.22 -16.30 -5.26
N ASP A 254 23.28 -15.84 -4.56
CA ASP A 254 23.29 -14.57 -3.83
C ASP A 254 22.96 -13.35 -4.71
N VAL A 255 23.27 -13.40 -6.01
CA VAL A 255 22.96 -12.34 -6.97
C VAL A 255 21.45 -12.11 -7.06
N TYR A 256 20.64 -13.18 -7.07
CA TYR A 256 19.18 -13.08 -7.13
C TYR A 256 18.61 -12.54 -5.82
N SER A 257 19.11 -13.03 -4.69
CA SER A 257 18.76 -12.54 -3.36
C SER A 257 19.01 -11.03 -3.21
N ASN A 258 20.21 -10.58 -3.60
CA ASN A 258 20.58 -9.16 -3.56
C ASN A 258 19.69 -8.28 -4.46
N LEU A 259 19.32 -8.79 -5.64
CA LEU A 259 18.41 -8.06 -6.54
C LEU A 259 17.00 -7.96 -5.96
N ILE A 260 16.48 -9.02 -5.33
CA ILE A 260 15.17 -9.02 -4.67
C ILE A 260 15.17 -8.00 -3.53
N HIS A 261 16.17 -8.05 -2.64
CA HIS A 261 16.31 -7.10 -1.54
C HIS A 261 16.46 -5.65 -2.02
N LEU A 262 17.17 -5.40 -3.12
CA LEU A 262 17.23 -4.08 -3.74
C LEU A 262 15.83 -3.62 -4.18
N CYS A 263 15.08 -4.48 -4.86
CA CYS A 263 13.73 -4.14 -5.35
C CYS A 263 12.75 -3.88 -4.21
N ASP A 264 12.77 -4.70 -3.15
CA ASP A 264 11.94 -4.50 -1.96
C ASP A 264 12.28 -3.19 -1.25
N GLY A 265 13.57 -2.90 -1.06
CA GLY A 265 14.01 -1.63 -0.49
C GLY A 265 13.60 -0.41 -1.32
N GLN A 266 13.66 -0.49 -2.66
CA GLN A 266 13.18 0.60 -3.53
C GLN A 266 11.66 0.76 -3.47
N ASN A 267 10.89 -0.33 -3.40
CA ASN A 267 9.44 -0.27 -3.24
C ASN A 267 9.04 0.38 -1.89
N SER A 268 9.70 0.02 -0.80
CA SER A 268 9.47 0.64 0.52
C SER A 268 9.84 2.12 0.55
N LEU A 269 10.98 2.49 -0.03
CA LEU A 269 11.36 3.90 -0.17
C LEU A 269 10.34 4.70 -0.99
N LEU A 270 9.77 4.09 -2.04
CA LEU A 270 8.80 4.73 -2.91
C LEU A 270 7.45 4.96 -2.25
N MET A 271 6.94 3.96 -1.50
CA MET A 271 5.60 4.00 -0.91
C MET A 271 5.58 4.58 0.50
N SER A 272 6.55 4.19 1.32
CA SER A 272 6.62 4.49 2.76
C SER A 272 7.69 5.55 3.09
N GLY A 273 8.53 5.94 2.12
CA GLY A 273 9.57 6.96 2.29
C GLY A 273 10.81 6.48 3.06
N ALA A 274 10.77 5.27 3.62
CA ALA A 274 11.83 4.64 4.36
C ALA A 274 11.80 3.12 4.17
N ILE A 275 12.93 2.48 4.40
CA ILE A 275 13.01 1.02 4.52
C ILE A 275 12.63 0.70 5.97
N ILE A 276 11.42 0.19 6.16
CA ILE A 276 10.88 -0.19 7.47
C ILE A 276 11.26 -1.65 7.75
N GLY A 277 11.44 -2.01 9.01
CA GLY A 277 12.24 -3.12 9.51
C GLY A 277 11.89 -4.51 9.02
N GLN A 278 10.70 -4.68 8.43
CA GLN A 278 10.33 -5.87 7.66
C GLN A 278 11.35 -6.18 6.54
N ASP A 279 12.05 -5.16 6.04
CA ASP A 279 13.05 -5.26 4.97
C ASP A 279 14.50 -5.25 5.46
N THR A 280 14.74 -5.19 6.77
CA THR A 280 16.10 -5.08 7.31
C THR A 280 16.55 -6.35 8.02
N LYS A 281 17.70 -6.88 7.59
CA LYS A 281 18.30 -8.09 8.21
C LYS A 281 18.82 -7.85 9.64
N ASN A 282 19.11 -6.60 10.00
CA ASN A 282 19.68 -6.17 11.30
C ASN A 282 19.05 -4.83 11.74
N GLY A 283 17.73 -4.80 11.97
CA GLY A 283 17.01 -3.61 12.40
C GLY A 283 17.50 -3.10 13.77
N ASN A 284 17.79 -1.81 13.87
CA ASN A 284 18.05 -1.12 15.14
C ASN A 284 16.81 -0.28 15.46
N TYR A 285 16.33 -0.31 16.71
CA TYR A 285 15.12 0.39 17.15
C TYR A 285 15.08 1.86 16.68
N SER A 286 16.22 2.56 16.77
CA SER A 286 16.34 3.96 16.36
C SER A 286 16.09 4.19 14.86
N LYS A 287 16.45 3.22 14.01
CA LYS A 287 16.22 3.29 12.56
C LYS A 287 14.75 3.02 12.23
N GLU A 288 14.13 2.08 12.94
CA GLU A 288 12.70 1.77 12.80
C GLU A 288 11.83 2.95 13.18
N GLU A 289 12.13 3.58 14.31
CA GLU A 289 11.43 4.78 14.76
C GLU A 289 11.58 5.93 13.75
N ALA A 290 12.78 6.12 13.17
CA ALA A 290 12.99 7.12 12.12
C ALA A 290 12.22 6.81 10.83
N GLY A 291 12.12 5.52 10.47
CA GLY A 291 11.33 5.06 9.32
C GLY A 291 9.83 5.28 9.50
N GLN A 292 9.30 4.91 10.67
CA GLN A 292 7.90 5.15 11.04
C GLN A 292 7.55 6.64 11.02
N LYS A 293 8.42 7.50 11.54
CA LYS A 293 8.23 8.97 11.47
C LYS A 293 8.17 9.48 10.02
N MET A 294 8.90 8.86 9.09
CA MET A 294 8.82 9.24 7.68
C MET A 294 7.50 8.82 7.06
N LEU A 295 7.06 7.59 7.32
CA LEU A 295 5.75 7.09 6.88
C LEU A 295 4.62 7.97 7.44
N GLN A 296 4.67 8.31 8.73
CA GLN A 296 3.66 9.17 9.37
C GLN A 296 3.58 10.55 8.71
N LYS A 297 4.71 11.13 8.27
CA LYS A 297 4.69 12.39 7.50
C LYS A 297 3.95 12.25 6.16
N LEU A 298 4.10 11.11 5.50
CA LEU A 298 3.37 10.83 4.25
C LEU A 298 1.87 10.63 4.52
N VAL A 299 1.52 9.91 5.58
CA VAL A 299 0.13 9.74 6.04
C VAL A 299 -0.51 11.09 6.36
N LEU A 300 0.16 11.96 7.10
CA LEU A 300 -0.33 13.33 7.36
C LEU A 300 -0.53 14.14 6.06
N ALA A 301 0.35 13.97 5.08
CA ALA A 301 0.19 14.61 3.77
C ALA A 301 -0.97 14.02 2.94
N ASP A 302 -1.34 12.78 3.18
CA ASP A 302 -2.51 12.15 2.57
C ASP A 302 -3.81 12.54 3.29
N MET A 303 -3.80 12.60 4.62
CA MET A 303 -4.89 13.15 5.42
C MET A 303 -5.22 14.59 4.99
N ALA A 304 -4.21 15.45 4.81
CA ALA A 304 -4.41 16.80 4.31
C ALA A 304 -5.00 16.84 2.88
N LEU A 305 -4.62 15.88 2.01
CA LEU A 305 -5.19 15.75 0.67
C LEU A 305 -6.67 15.34 0.74
N VAL A 306 -7.01 14.39 1.62
CA VAL A 306 -8.37 13.96 1.87
C VAL A 306 -9.20 15.12 2.37
N GLU A 307 -8.76 15.83 3.40
CA GLU A 307 -9.46 16.99 3.96
C GLU A 307 -9.73 18.06 2.88
N MET A 308 -8.74 18.34 2.03
CA MET A 308 -8.89 19.27 0.91
C MET A 308 -10.00 18.82 -0.06
N TYR A 309 -10.02 17.57 -0.51
CA TYR A 309 -11.02 17.08 -1.46
C TYR A 309 -12.40 16.86 -0.83
N MET A 310 -12.43 16.42 0.43
CA MET A 310 -13.66 16.26 1.19
C MET A 310 -14.40 17.59 1.28
N ASN A 311 -13.70 18.65 1.68
CA ASN A 311 -14.31 19.98 1.85
C ASN A 311 -14.57 20.70 0.53
N SER A 312 -13.74 20.52 -0.50
CA SER A 312 -13.88 21.25 -1.77
C SER A 312 -14.83 20.60 -2.78
N LYS A 313 -14.96 19.26 -2.77
CA LYS A 313 -15.72 18.51 -3.78
C LYS A 313 -16.79 17.60 -3.17
N VAL A 314 -16.42 16.78 -2.18
CA VAL A 314 -17.30 15.71 -1.68
C VAL A 314 -18.47 16.26 -0.86
N LEU A 315 -18.21 17.00 0.21
CA LEU A 315 -19.27 17.55 1.07
C LEU A 315 -20.24 18.46 0.30
N PRO A 316 -19.78 19.38 -0.59
CA PRO A 316 -20.69 20.13 -1.44
C PRO A 316 -21.57 19.25 -2.35
N ALA A 317 -21.04 18.14 -2.86
CA ALA A 317 -21.80 17.20 -3.67
C ALA A 317 -22.84 16.42 -2.83
N LEU A 318 -22.42 15.88 -1.69
CA LEU A 318 -23.31 15.19 -0.74
C LEU A 318 -24.41 16.12 -0.20
N ALA A 319 -24.12 17.41 -0.04
CA ALA A 319 -25.13 18.40 0.33
C ALA A 319 -26.17 18.67 -0.77
N ARG A 320 -25.77 18.66 -2.05
CA ARG A 320 -26.72 18.74 -3.16
C ARG A 320 -27.56 17.47 -3.32
N ILE A 321 -27.00 16.31 -2.98
CA ILE A 321 -27.72 15.03 -2.96
C ILE A 321 -28.67 14.95 -1.76
N GLY A 322 -28.37 15.65 -0.67
CA GLY A 322 -29.19 15.70 0.56
C GLY A 322 -28.74 14.72 1.66
N VAL A 323 -27.51 14.20 1.58
CA VAL A 323 -26.95 13.29 2.61
C VAL A 323 -26.41 14.07 3.80
N ILE A 324 -25.79 15.23 3.55
CA ILE A 324 -25.11 16.04 4.58
C ILE A 324 -25.58 17.49 4.47
N PRO A 325 -25.82 18.22 5.56
CA PRO A 325 -26.18 19.63 5.46
C PRO A 325 -25.03 20.49 4.91
N ALA A 326 -25.34 21.56 4.18
CA ALA A 326 -24.36 22.35 3.42
C ALA A 326 -23.28 23.06 4.27
N ASP A 327 -23.55 23.32 5.55
CA ASP A 327 -22.68 24.12 6.42
C ASP A 327 -21.63 23.29 7.18
N TYR A 328 -21.46 22.02 6.83
CA TYR A 328 -20.53 21.10 7.50
C TYR A 328 -19.16 21.06 6.84
N VAL A 329 -18.14 20.83 7.67
CA VAL A 329 -16.74 20.73 7.30
C VAL A 329 -16.18 19.44 7.88
N PHE A 330 -15.43 18.71 7.06
CA PHE A 330 -14.66 17.54 7.45
C PHE A 330 -13.32 18.00 8.04
N ALA A 331 -12.98 17.48 9.22
CA ALA A 331 -11.67 17.72 9.84
C ALA A 331 -11.20 16.45 10.55
N TRP A 332 -9.93 16.10 10.37
CA TRP A 332 -9.32 15.01 11.13
C TRP A 332 -9.25 15.35 12.61
N GLU A 333 -9.45 14.35 13.45
CA GLU A 333 -9.14 14.47 14.87
C GLU A 333 -7.62 14.38 15.02
N VAL A 334 -7.01 15.47 15.50
CA VAL A 334 -5.60 15.45 15.84
C VAL A 334 -5.49 14.72 17.17
N SER A 335 -5.16 13.42 17.13
CA SER A 335 -4.81 12.68 18.33
C SER A 335 -3.57 13.34 18.96
N GLU A 336 -3.75 14.01 20.08
CA GLU A 336 -2.62 14.52 20.87
C GLU A 336 -1.79 13.32 21.33
N ASP A 337 -0.48 13.33 21.03
CA ASP A 337 0.42 12.32 21.59
C ASP A 337 0.44 12.50 23.11
N LEU A 338 -0.32 11.66 23.81
CA LEU A 338 -0.46 11.69 25.26
C LEU A 338 0.91 11.54 25.94
N GLN A 339 1.86 10.82 25.35
CA GLN A 339 3.18 10.63 25.93
C GLN A 339 4.03 11.90 25.82
N GLU A 340 3.98 12.58 24.66
CA GLU A 340 4.65 13.86 24.50
C GLU A 340 4.00 14.93 25.39
N LEU A 341 2.66 14.97 25.42
CA LEU A 341 1.89 15.90 26.24
C LEU A 341 2.18 15.68 27.74
N TRP A 342 2.25 14.42 28.18
CA TRP A 342 2.68 14.06 29.53
C TRP A 342 4.11 14.53 29.82
N THR A 343 5.04 14.33 28.88
CA THR A 343 6.43 14.78 29.04
C THR A 343 6.51 16.30 29.19
N ARG A 344 5.76 17.06 28.39
CA ARG A 344 5.66 18.52 28.48
C ARG A 344 5.04 18.96 29.81
N VAL A 345 3.99 18.27 30.27
CA VAL A 345 3.37 18.47 31.58
C VAL A 345 4.39 18.24 32.70
N VAL A 346 5.11 17.11 32.69
CA VAL A 346 6.16 16.80 33.66
C VAL A 346 7.28 17.84 33.67
N GLN A 347 7.67 18.35 32.51
CA GLN A 347 8.66 19.43 32.39
C GLN A 347 8.13 20.80 32.84
N ALA A 348 6.82 21.03 32.77
CA ALA A 348 6.17 22.27 33.19
C ALA A 348 5.84 22.30 34.68
N LEU A 349 5.62 21.14 35.33
CA LEU A 349 5.33 21.02 36.77
C LEU A 349 6.30 21.77 37.70
N PRO A 350 7.62 21.86 37.42
CA PRO A 350 8.55 22.64 38.26
C PRO A 350 8.35 24.15 38.18
N TYR A 351 7.72 24.66 37.11
CA TYR A 351 7.61 26.09 36.81
C TYR A 351 6.18 26.62 36.90
N TYR A 352 5.18 25.76 36.73
CA TYR A 352 3.76 26.13 36.67
C TYR A 352 2.90 25.15 37.46
N GLU A 353 1.84 25.66 38.09
CA GLU A 353 0.79 24.82 38.66
C GLU A 353 -0.19 24.40 37.56
N ILE A 354 -0.40 23.10 37.42
CA ILE A 354 -1.26 22.50 36.39
C ILE A 354 -2.58 22.08 37.06
N ASP A 355 -3.70 22.36 36.41
CA ASP A 355 -5.04 22.04 36.93
C ASP A 355 -5.23 20.50 37.07
N PRO A 356 -5.48 19.99 38.29
CA PRO A 356 -5.75 18.58 38.53
C PRO A 356 -6.99 18.05 37.80
N ASN A 357 -8.02 18.88 37.58
CA ASN A 357 -9.23 18.44 36.88
C ASN A 357 -8.96 18.21 35.38
N TRP A 358 -8.18 19.10 34.77
CA TRP A 358 -7.73 18.92 33.39
C TRP A 358 -6.84 17.68 33.22
N LEU A 359 -5.93 17.42 34.17
CA LEU A 359 -5.10 16.20 34.18
C LEU A 359 -5.94 14.92 34.29
N LYS A 360 -6.98 14.95 35.13
CA LYS A 360 -7.91 13.83 35.30
C LYS A 360 -8.68 13.54 34.01
N ASP A 361 -9.22 14.58 33.38
CA ASP A 361 -10.02 14.43 32.16
C ASP A 361 -9.16 14.04 30.94
N LYS A 362 -7.93 14.55 30.83
CA LYS A 362 -7.04 14.28 29.70
C LYS A 362 -6.26 12.97 29.80
N PHE A 363 -5.87 12.52 31.00
CA PHE A 363 -5.04 11.33 31.19
C PHE A 363 -5.74 10.18 31.94
N GLY A 364 -6.96 10.39 32.43
CA GLY A 364 -7.69 9.38 33.20
C GLY A 364 -7.08 9.07 34.57
N ILE A 365 -6.25 9.96 35.12
CA ILE A 365 -5.58 9.76 36.41
C ILE A 365 -6.44 10.33 37.53
N GLU A 366 -6.85 9.49 38.47
CA GLU A 366 -7.54 9.96 39.68
C GLU A 366 -6.55 10.62 40.65
N ILE A 367 -6.63 11.94 40.77
CA ILE A 367 -5.80 12.71 41.71
C ILE A 367 -6.52 12.79 43.05
N THR A 368 -5.97 12.11 44.05
CA THR A 368 -6.52 12.01 45.41
C THR A 368 -6.01 13.09 46.38
N GLY A 369 -5.20 14.04 45.92
CA GLY A 369 -4.70 15.20 46.68
C GLY A 369 -3.23 15.56 46.37
N LYS A 370 -2.76 16.73 46.86
CA LYS A 370 -1.34 17.14 46.77
C LYS A 370 -0.55 16.39 47.85
N ARG A 371 0.50 15.65 47.47
CA ARG A 371 1.43 15.06 48.46
C ARG A 371 2.14 16.19 49.20
N GLU A 372 1.96 16.30 50.52
CA GLU A 372 2.82 17.14 51.35
C GLU A 372 4.21 16.48 51.44
N ASN A 373 5.24 17.25 51.05
CA ASN A 373 6.68 16.92 50.99
C ASN A 373 7.19 16.27 49.69
N GLY A 374 7.50 17.13 48.71
CA GLY A 374 8.45 16.80 47.64
C GLY A 374 9.88 17.15 48.06
N ASN A 375 10.71 16.15 48.35
CA ASN A 375 12.16 16.32 48.33
C ASN A 375 12.66 15.74 46.99
N PRO A 376 13.42 16.50 46.18
CA PRO A 376 13.93 16.00 44.90
C PRO A 376 14.91 14.85 45.14
N LEU A 377 14.81 13.81 44.31
CA LEU A 377 15.71 12.65 44.29
C LEU A 377 17.18 13.10 44.12
N THR A 378 17.88 13.32 45.23
CA THR A 378 19.34 13.47 45.28
C THR A 378 19.98 12.12 45.59
N SER A 379 20.72 11.61 44.61
CA SER A 379 21.87 10.71 44.69
C SER A 379 22.35 10.25 46.08
N GLY A 380 22.48 8.94 46.27
CA GLY A 380 23.36 8.37 47.30
C GLY A 380 22.81 7.12 48.00
N SER A 381 22.70 6.01 47.27
CA SER A 381 22.53 4.69 47.90
C SER A 381 23.81 4.28 48.63
N ASN A 382 23.98 4.72 49.87
CA ASN A 382 24.87 4.06 50.82
C ASN A 382 24.11 2.90 51.45
N LEU A 383 24.30 1.71 50.85
CA LEU A 383 23.98 0.43 51.47
C LEU A 383 24.86 0.26 52.71
N SER A 384 24.31 0.43 53.92
CA SER A 384 24.93 -0.13 55.13
C SER A 384 24.29 -1.49 55.43
N ILE A 385 25.02 -2.55 55.08
CA ILE A 385 24.82 -3.90 55.59
C ILE A 385 25.41 -3.95 57.00
N ALA A 386 24.58 -4.29 57.99
CA ALA A 386 24.86 -4.82 59.33
C ALA A 386 23.69 -4.40 60.22
N GLU A 387 23.07 -5.18 61.10
CA GLU A 387 23.31 -6.51 61.68
C GLU A 387 21.99 -6.90 62.39
N ASN A 388 21.85 -8.18 62.76
CA ASN A 388 20.81 -8.79 63.61
C ASN A 388 19.70 -9.59 62.92
N PHE A 389 20.14 -10.72 62.34
CA PHE A 389 19.47 -12.00 62.50
C PHE A 389 19.60 -12.48 63.96
N PHE A 390 18.49 -12.99 64.51
CA PHE A 390 18.25 -13.81 65.73
C PHE A 390 17.23 -13.20 66.71
N VAL A 391 15.98 -13.66 66.61
CA VAL A 391 15.45 -14.73 67.49
C VAL A 391 14.88 -15.82 66.62
#